data_AF-A0A2N5Z624-F1
#
_entry.id   AF-A0A2N5Z624-F1
#
_cell.length_a   1.000
_cell.length_b   1.000
_cell.length_c   1.000
_cell.angle_alpha   90.00
_cell.angle_beta   90.00
_cell.angle_gamma   90.00
#
_symmetry.space_group_name_H-M   'P 1'
#
loop_
_entity.id
_entity.type
_entity.pdbx_description
1 polymer ?
#
loop_
_entity_poly.entity_id
_entity_poly.type
_entity_poly.pdbx_seq_one_letter_code
_entity_poly.pdbx_strand_id
1 'polypeptide(L)'
;GDSVKVFSSKDEELFKISGRQLLREYKGYYFLNYKDTNDYWKVKILKLVDDTLEFDFILKEEDIYNIKGITTVEAFEDSTEEASKYYLDPSKRELRKILKRRSKGEKYLKSK
;
A
#
# COMPACT_ATOMS: atom_id res chain seq x y z
N GLY A 1 27.64 -36.25 17.57
CA GLY A 1 27.63 -35.40 16.37
C GLY A 1 26.26 -34.78 16.30
N ASP A 2 26.21 -33.48 16.55
CA ASP A 2 25.10 -32.84 17.26
C ASP A 2 23.88 -32.58 16.37
N SER A 3 22.69 -32.81 16.92
CA SER A 3 21.42 -32.45 16.30
C SER A 3 20.99 -31.07 16.80
N VAL A 4 20.75 -30.15 15.85
CA VAL A 4 20.22 -28.81 16.14
C VAL A 4 18.70 -28.85 15.98
N LYS A 5 17.97 -28.58 17.08
CA LYS A 5 16.56 -28.18 17.00
C LYS A 5 16.51 -26.67 16.81
N VAL A 6 16.25 -26.24 15.58
CA VAL A 6 15.94 -24.83 15.30
C VAL A 6 14.46 -24.61 15.61
N PHE A 7 14.17 -23.95 16.73
CA PHE A 7 12.86 -23.34 16.94
C PHE A 7 12.86 -21.96 16.27
N SER A 8 12.27 -21.87 15.08
CA SER A 8 11.89 -20.57 14.52
C SER A 8 10.51 -20.21 15.07
N SER A 9 10.45 -19.71 16.30
CA SER A 9 9.29 -18.95 16.78
C SER A 9 9.38 -17.51 16.29
N LYS A 10 9.56 -17.33 14.97
CA LYS A 10 9.02 -16.13 14.35
C LYS A 10 7.53 -16.36 14.37
N ASP A 11 6.89 -15.92 15.45
CA ASP A 11 5.53 -15.43 15.33
C ASP A 11 5.55 -14.49 14.13
N GLU A 12 4.96 -14.96 13.04
CA GLU A 12 4.83 -14.22 11.79
C GLU A 12 3.88 -13.05 12.07
N GLU A 13 4.38 -11.99 12.72
CA GLU A 13 3.72 -10.69 12.71
C GLU A 13 3.73 -10.21 11.24
N LEU A 14 2.76 -10.69 10.46
CA LEU A 14 2.48 -10.24 9.10
C LEU A 14 2.18 -8.73 9.09
N PHE A 15 1.69 -8.20 10.22
CA PHE A 15 1.26 -6.82 10.33
C PHE A 15 1.19 -6.31 11.78
N LYS A 16 1.81 -5.14 12.05
CA LYS A 16 1.68 -4.39 13.31
C LYS A 16 1.57 -2.89 13.03
N ILE A 17 0.61 -2.23 13.68
CA ILE A 17 0.44 -0.77 13.60
C ILE A 17 1.30 -0.11 14.68
N SER A 18 2.28 0.68 14.27
CA SER A 18 3.12 1.54 15.12
C SER A 18 2.45 2.87 15.45
N GLY A 19 2.90 3.55 16.51
CA GLY A 19 2.39 4.88 16.88
C GLY A 19 2.63 6.00 15.84
N ARG A 20 3.43 5.75 14.80
CA ARG A 20 3.67 6.67 13.67
C ARG A 20 2.75 6.39 12.47
N GLN A 21 1.90 5.38 12.59
CA GLN A 21 0.95 5.00 11.57
C GLN A 21 -0.45 5.51 11.92
N LEU A 22 -1.18 5.93 10.89
CA LEU A 22 -2.55 6.38 11.01
C LEU A 22 -3.44 5.54 10.09
N LEU A 23 -4.31 4.73 10.70
CA LEU A 23 -5.30 3.92 10.00
C LEU A 23 -6.56 4.76 9.75
N ARG A 24 -7.06 4.74 8.51
CA ARG A 24 -8.36 5.35 8.14
C ARG A 24 -9.20 4.35 7.38
N GLU A 25 -10.51 4.33 7.64
CA GLU A 25 -11.45 3.54 6.85
C GLU A 25 -12.19 4.43 5.84
N TYR A 26 -12.34 3.94 4.62
CA TYR A 26 -13.21 4.56 3.63
C TYR A 26 -13.75 3.54 2.63
N LYS A 27 -15.07 3.36 2.59
CA LYS A 27 -15.78 2.45 1.65
C LYS A 27 -15.26 1.00 1.69
N GLY A 28 -15.00 0.47 2.88
CA GLY A 28 -14.49 -0.89 3.07
C GLY A 28 -13.00 -1.06 2.73
N TYR A 29 -12.30 0.02 2.40
CA TYR A 29 -10.84 0.06 2.35
C TYR A 29 -10.29 0.62 3.66
N TYR A 30 -9.22 0.03 4.15
CA TYR A 30 -8.42 0.56 5.24
C TYR A 30 -7.12 1.13 4.67
N PHE A 31 -6.87 2.41 4.90
CA PHE A 31 -5.67 3.13 4.49
C PHE A 31 -4.72 3.20 5.67
N LEU A 32 -3.61 2.48 5.59
CA LEU A 32 -2.51 2.61 6.51
C LEU A 32 -1.56 3.70 6.01
N ASN A 33 -1.62 4.86 6.64
CA ASN A 33 -0.77 6.00 6.34
C ASN A 33 0.43 5.97 7.27
N TYR A 34 1.63 6.14 6.73
CA TYR A 34 2.85 6.29 7.53
C TYR A 34 3.78 7.29 6.88
N LYS A 35 4.49 8.05 7.70
CA LYS A 35 5.53 8.93 7.20
C LYS A 35 6.83 8.18 6.98
N ASP A 36 7.50 8.44 5.87
CA ASP A 36 8.86 7.95 5.64
C ASP A 36 9.91 8.86 6.30
N THR A 37 11.19 8.57 6.08
CA THR A 37 12.31 9.32 6.66
C THR A 37 12.39 10.78 6.19
N ASN A 38 11.70 11.13 5.10
CA ASN A 38 11.66 12.47 4.52
C ASN A 38 10.33 13.18 4.83
N ASP A 39 9.57 12.68 5.81
CA ASP A 39 8.27 13.22 6.25
C ASP A 39 7.13 13.10 5.19
N TYR A 40 7.33 12.32 4.12
CA TYR A 40 6.29 12.06 3.12
C TYR A 40 5.33 10.97 3.58
N TRP A 41 4.04 11.17 3.32
CA TRP A 41 3.03 10.14 3.58
C TRP A 41 3.08 9.05 2.51
N LYS A 42 3.37 7.83 2.95
CA LYS A 42 3.16 6.60 2.18
C LYS A 42 1.86 5.95 2.62
N VAL A 43 1.15 5.38 1.66
CA VAL A 43 -0.17 4.81 1.88
C VAL A 43 -0.20 3.37 1.39
N LYS A 44 -0.41 2.44 2.32
CA LYS A 44 -0.83 1.08 2.00
C LYS A 44 -2.33 0.95 2.17
N ILE A 45 -2.93 0.07 1.40
CA ILE A 45 -4.34 -0.28 1.53
C ILE A 45 -4.49 -1.72 2.00
N LEU A 46 -5.50 -1.95 2.81
CA LEU A 46 -6.00 -3.27 3.16
C LEU A 46 -7.48 -3.32 2.75
N LYS A 47 -7.87 -4.40 2.07
CA LYS A 47 -9.27 -4.65 1.73
C LYS A 47 -9.57 -6.13 1.84
N LEU A 48 -10.51 -6.48 2.72
CA LEU A 48 -11.00 -7.84 2.81
C LEU A 48 -12.19 -8.01 1.85
N VAL A 49 -12.11 -9.02 0.99
CA VAL A 49 -13.21 -9.45 0.11
C VAL A 49 -13.40 -10.95 0.35
N ASP A 50 -14.52 -11.30 0.99
CA ASP A 50 -14.79 -12.66 1.48
C ASP A 50 -13.63 -13.16 2.36
N ASP A 51 -13.05 -14.31 2.04
CA ASP A 51 -11.89 -14.89 2.74
C ASP A 51 -10.53 -14.45 2.14
N THR A 52 -10.54 -13.44 1.26
CA THR A 52 -9.35 -12.94 0.58
C THR A 52 -8.99 -11.53 1.06
N LEU A 53 -7.85 -11.41 1.73
CA LEU A 53 -7.25 -10.12 2.08
C LEU A 53 -6.42 -9.60 0.90
N GLU A 54 -6.74 -8.40 0.44
CA GLU A 54 -5.90 -7.63 -0.47
C GLU A 54 -5.04 -6.66 0.36
N PHE A 55 -3.71 -6.72 0.20
CA PHE A 55 -2.76 -5.82 0.87
C PHE A 55 -1.67 -5.35 -0.08
N ASP A 56 -1.60 -4.04 -0.34
CA ASP A 56 -0.62 -3.46 -1.27
C ASP A 56 -0.52 -1.94 -1.07
N PHE A 57 0.35 -1.27 -1.83
CA PHE A 57 0.27 0.16 -2.06
C PHE A 57 -1.03 0.54 -2.78
N ILE A 58 -1.43 1.80 -2.62
CA ILE A 58 -2.63 2.31 -3.27
C ILE A 58 -2.56 2.21 -4.80
N LEU A 59 -1.37 2.36 -5.39
CA LEU A 59 -1.12 2.38 -6.82
C LEU A 59 0.20 1.68 -7.12
N LYS A 60 0.23 0.97 -8.24
CA LYS A 60 1.47 0.51 -8.88
C LYS A 60 1.92 1.53 -9.93
N GLU A 61 3.15 1.42 -10.38
CA GLU A 61 3.70 2.30 -11.41
C GLU A 61 2.86 2.29 -12.70
N GLU A 62 2.41 1.10 -13.11
CA GLU A 62 1.47 0.91 -14.23
C GLU A 62 0.13 1.65 -14.06
N ASP A 63 -0.32 1.87 -12.81
CA ASP A 63 -1.56 2.58 -12.53
C ASP A 63 -1.43 4.09 -12.72
N ILE A 64 -0.20 4.63 -12.68
CA ILE A 64 0.06 6.08 -12.79
C ILE A 64 -0.48 6.62 -14.11
N TYR A 65 -0.24 5.93 -15.22
CA TYR A 65 -0.79 6.30 -16.51
C TYR A 65 -2.33 6.32 -16.53
N ASN A 66 -2.97 5.39 -15.83
CA ASN A 66 -4.43 5.26 -15.79
C ASN A 66 -5.12 6.35 -14.94
N ILE A 67 -4.36 7.08 -14.12
CA ILE A 67 -4.87 8.12 -13.22
C ILE A 67 -4.46 9.54 -13.59
N LYS A 68 -3.60 9.76 -14.59
CA LYS A 68 -3.16 11.10 -15.05
C LYS A 68 -4.32 12.04 -15.44
N GLY A 69 -5.51 11.50 -15.75
CA GLY A 69 -6.74 12.28 -16.01
C GLY A 69 -7.74 12.34 -14.84
N ILE A 70 -7.36 11.86 -13.65
CA ILE A 70 -8.20 11.87 -12.44
C ILE A 70 -7.66 12.87 -11.43
N THR A 71 -6.35 12.89 -11.20
CA THR A 71 -5.69 13.74 -10.21
C THR A 71 -4.37 14.23 -10.80
N THR A 72 -3.86 15.36 -10.29
CA THR A 72 -2.50 15.78 -10.58
C THR A 72 -1.51 14.74 -10.05
N VAL A 73 -0.52 14.40 -10.88
CA VAL A 73 0.59 13.50 -10.53
C VAL A 73 1.87 14.29 -10.71
N GLU A 74 2.62 14.47 -9.63
CA GLU A 74 3.95 15.07 -9.67
C GLU A 74 4.99 13.95 -9.64
N ALA A 75 5.80 13.86 -10.68
CA ALA A 75 6.91 12.93 -10.77
C ALA A 75 8.17 13.58 -10.21
N PHE A 76 8.91 12.86 -9.37
CA PHE A 76 10.23 13.27 -8.94
C PHE A 76 11.25 12.36 -9.58
N GLU A 77 12.00 12.93 -10.51
CA GLU A 77 13.13 12.28 -11.18
C GLU A 77 14.32 12.29 -10.22
N ASP A 78 14.86 11.10 -9.95
CA ASP A 78 16.17 11.02 -9.32
C ASP A 78 17.24 11.26 -10.40
N SER A 79 18.50 11.37 -10.02
CA SER A 79 19.64 11.57 -10.94
C SER A 79 19.80 10.50 -12.04
N THR A 80 18.99 9.45 -12.00
CA THR A 80 18.76 8.48 -13.07
C THR A 80 17.42 8.83 -13.73
N GLU A 81 17.39 9.11 -15.04
CA GLU A 81 16.27 9.65 -15.85
C GLU A 81 14.90 8.90 -15.80
N GLU A 82 14.72 7.96 -14.87
CA GLU A 82 13.45 7.32 -14.52
C GLU A 82 12.89 7.91 -13.22
N ALA A 83 11.65 8.42 -13.27
CA ALA A 83 10.97 8.92 -12.08
C ALA A 83 10.69 7.79 -11.09
N SER A 84 11.45 7.74 -9.99
CA SER A 84 11.32 6.71 -8.96
C SER A 84 10.18 6.97 -7.97
N LYS A 85 9.63 8.18 -7.94
CA LYS A 85 8.63 8.61 -6.95
C LYS A 85 7.54 9.47 -7.58
N TYR A 86 6.30 9.22 -7.16
CA TYR A 86 5.12 9.98 -7.56
C TYR A 86 4.40 10.53 -6.34
N TYR A 87 4.02 11.80 -6.40
CA TYR A 87 3.21 12.48 -5.40
C TYR A 87 1.82 12.78 -5.94
N LEU A 88 0.82 12.61 -5.07
CA LEU A 88 -0.59 12.72 -5.39
C LEU A 88 -1.30 13.44 -4.24
N ASP A 89 -2.16 14.40 -4.57
CA ASP A 89 -3.07 15.05 -3.61
C ASP A 89 -4.53 14.98 -4.10
N PRO A 90 -5.14 13.77 -4.14
CA PRO A 90 -6.47 13.62 -4.68
C PRO A 90 -7.54 14.07 -3.69
N SER A 91 -8.55 14.78 -4.19
CA SER A 91 -9.79 15.00 -3.44
C SER A 91 -10.51 13.68 -3.11
N LYS A 92 -11.44 13.71 -2.15
CA LYS A 92 -12.30 12.54 -1.84
C LYS A 92 -13.05 12.00 -3.08
N ARG A 93 -13.37 12.84 -4.07
CA ARG A 93 -14.04 12.41 -5.30
C ARG A 93 -13.07 11.71 -6.25
N GLU A 94 -11.85 12.20 -6.33
CA GLU A 94 -10.79 11.64 -7.18
C GLU A 94 -10.27 10.33 -6.59
N LEU A 95 -10.04 10.27 -5.27
CA LEU A 95 -9.71 9.04 -4.57
C LEU A 95 -10.72 7.92 -4.86
N ARG A 96 -12.02 8.22 -4.87
CA ARG A 96 -13.06 7.24 -5.28
C ARG A 96 -12.88 6.73 -6.71
N LYS A 97 -12.47 7.59 -7.63
CA LYS A 97 -12.24 7.19 -9.03
C LYS A 97 -10.95 6.37 -9.14
N ILE A 98 -9.90 6.76 -8.42
CA ILE A 98 -8.62 6.03 -8.33
C ILE A 98 -8.85 4.61 -7.83
N LEU A 99 -9.55 4.44 -6.70
CA LEU A 99 -9.83 3.11 -6.11
C LEU A 99 -10.62 2.17 -7.02
N LYS A 100 -11.37 2.72 -7.99
CA LYS A 100 -12.10 1.93 -8.99
C LYS A 100 -11.26 1.52 -10.19
N ARG A 101 -10.18 2.25 -10.49
CA ARG A 101 -9.34 2.05 -11.69
C ARG A 101 -8.00 1.41 -11.40
N ARG A 102 -7.55 1.44 -10.15
CA ARG A 102 -6.30 0.80 -9.74
C ARG A 102 -6.32 -0.71 -10.01
N SER A 103 -5.15 -1.24 -10.29
CA SER A 103 -4.85 -2.66 -10.22
C SER A 103 -5.20 -3.23 -8.83
N LYS A 104 -5.51 -4.52 -8.77
CA LYS A 104 -5.67 -5.22 -7.48
C LYS A 104 -4.29 -5.60 -6.94
N GLY A 105 -4.17 -5.51 -5.62
CA GLY A 105 -2.99 -5.89 -4.87
C GLY A 105 -2.82 -7.40 -4.72
N GLU A 106 -1.78 -7.78 -4.00
CA GLU A 106 -1.54 -9.16 -3.60
C GLU A 106 -2.69 -9.70 -2.75
N LYS A 107 -3.01 -10.97 -2.95
CA LYS A 107 -4.14 -11.66 -2.32
C LYS A 107 -3.65 -12.72 -1.36
N TYR A 108 -4.14 -12.64 -0.14
CA TYR A 108 -3.83 -13.56 0.93
C TYR A 108 -5.11 -14.28 1.34
N LEU A 109 -5.08 -15.61 1.34
CA LEU A 109 -6.20 -16.43 1.77
C LEU A 109 -6.08 -16.74 3.25
N LYS A 110 -7.20 -16.73 3.96
CA LYS A 110 -7.24 -17.22 5.34
C LYS A 110 -6.94 -18.72 5.34
N SER A 111 -5.92 -19.16 6.08
CA SER A 111 -5.71 -20.59 6.33
C SER A 111 -6.93 -21.15 7.08
N LYS A 112 -7.41 -22.31 6.62
CA LYS A 112 -8.46 -23.06 7.30
C LYS A 112 -7.93 -23.78 8.53
#